data_AF-A0A0C9W0P6-F1
#
_entry.id   AF-A0A0C9W0P6-F1
#
_cell.length_a   1.000
_cell.length_b   1.000
_cell.length_c   1.000
_cell.angle_alpha   90.00
_cell.angle_beta   90.00
_cell.angle_gamma   90.00
#
_symmetry.space_group_name_H-M   'P 1'
#
loop_
_entity.id
_entity.type
_entity.pdbx_description
1 polymer ?
#
loop_
_entity_poly.entity_id
_entity_poly.type
_entity_poly.pdbx_seq_one_letter_code
_entity_poly.pdbx_strand_id
1 'polypeptide(L)'
;MDGSDWYEGGNNINSDIEEVPQKPETPVVKKRPYQATSPEPSSRKKRNSRKVSAHLGSPEGDLEASPLHRTQAYQVAEEEEGLSDHELVTVMKVFQNSTTHADAYLAFKRKATRRLWLQSIMEEMDRD
;
A
#
# COMPACT_ATOMS: atom_id res chain seq x y z
N MET A 1 31.48 43.12 55.22
CA MET A 1 32.48 43.40 54.17
C MET A 1 32.96 42.05 53.66
N ASP A 2 32.93 41.68 52.40
CA ASP A 2 32.86 42.37 51.10
C ASP A 2 32.40 41.26 50.12
N GLY A 3 31.40 41.39 49.25
CA GLY A 3 31.25 42.45 48.25
C GLY A 3 31.90 41.98 46.95
N SER A 4 31.11 41.43 46.02
CA SER A 4 31.33 41.31 44.55
C SER A 4 30.40 40.19 44.03
N ASP A 5 29.11 40.45 43.83
CA ASP A 5 28.55 41.16 42.66
C ASP A 5 29.13 40.67 41.33
N TRP A 6 28.54 39.60 40.80
CA TRP A 6 28.54 39.37 39.36
C TRP A 6 27.20 39.86 38.82
N TYR A 7 27.16 41.13 38.40
CA TYR A 7 26.05 41.69 37.63
C TYR A 7 25.94 40.99 36.27
N GLU A 8 24.77 40.42 36.03
CA GLU A 8 23.82 40.78 34.97
C GLU A 8 24.36 41.09 33.56
N GLY A 9 23.95 40.26 32.58
CA GLY A 9 24.15 40.53 31.16
C GLY A 9 23.50 39.44 30.32
N GLY A 10 22.32 39.73 29.77
CA GLY A 10 21.37 38.75 29.27
C GLY A 10 21.79 37.97 28.02
N ASN A 11 21.12 36.85 27.82
CA ASN A 11 20.40 36.64 26.56
C ASN A 11 19.18 35.75 26.82
N ASN A 12 18.07 36.45 27.03
CA ASN A 12 16.72 35.94 26.93
C ASN A 12 16.55 35.32 25.53
N ILE A 13 16.65 33.99 25.43
CA ILE A 13 16.22 33.23 24.25
C ILE A 13 14.68 33.14 24.23
N ASN A 14 14.06 34.31 24.15
CA ASN A 14 12.80 34.48 23.44
C ASN A 14 13.16 34.40 21.95
N SER A 15 13.33 33.18 21.43
CA SER A 15 13.15 32.96 20.00
C SER A 15 11.65 32.88 19.75
N ASP A 16 11.08 34.08 19.67
CA ASP A 16 9.87 34.46 18.99
C ASP A 16 9.66 33.59 17.75
N ILE A 17 8.87 32.51 17.91
CA ILE A 17 8.28 31.84 16.76
C ILE A 17 7.09 32.70 16.38
N GLU A 18 7.32 33.62 15.45
CA GLU A 18 6.24 34.34 14.80
C GLU A 18 5.28 33.31 14.21
N GLU A 19 4.12 33.16 14.85
CA GLU A 19 2.92 32.58 14.26
C GLU A 19 2.48 33.53 13.14
N VAL A 20 3.03 33.34 11.95
CA VAL A 20 2.51 33.98 10.73
C VAL A 20 1.40 33.08 10.18
N PRO A 21 0.13 33.55 10.15
CA PRO A 21 -0.93 32.78 9.53
C PRO A 21 -0.81 32.93 8.00
N GLN A 22 -0.32 31.90 7.31
CA GLN A 22 -0.37 31.87 5.85
C GLN A 22 -1.33 30.82 5.32
N LYS A 23 -2.52 31.30 4.97
CA LYS A 23 -3.39 30.76 3.92
C LYS A 23 -4.28 31.90 3.40
N PRO A 24 -4.73 31.93 2.13
CA PRO A 24 -4.30 31.22 0.91
C PRO A 24 -3.91 32.20 -0.23
N GLU A 25 -3.08 31.80 -1.19
CA GLU A 25 -3.07 32.53 -2.48
C GLU A 25 -2.98 31.60 -3.70
N THR A 26 -3.95 31.81 -4.58
CA THR A 26 -4.24 31.12 -5.84
C THR A 26 -3.10 31.25 -6.85
N PRO A 27 -2.70 30.18 -7.57
CA PRO A 27 -1.92 30.37 -8.78
C PRO A 27 -2.81 30.88 -9.92
N VAL A 28 -2.64 32.17 -10.24
CA VAL A 28 -3.10 32.80 -11.47
C VAL A 28 -2.60 32.01 -12.68
N VAL A 29 -3.53 31.41 -13.41
CA VAL A 29 -3.28 30.76 -14.71
C VAL A 29 -2.93 31.85 -15.72
N LYS A 30 -1.62 32.04 -15.96
CA LYS A 30 -1.13 32.90 -17.05
C LYS A 30 -1.40 32.23 -18.40
N LYS A 31 -2.35 32.81 -19.14
CA LYS A 31 -2.61 32.53 -20.56
C LYS A 31 -1.33 32.71 -21.38
N ARG A 32 -0.98 31.72 -22.20
CA ARG A 32 -0.15 31.89 -23.40
C ARG A 32 -0.79 31.17 -24.60
N PRO A 33 -0.63 31.71 -25.82
CA PRO A 33 -1.49 31.42 -26.97
C PRO A 33 -1.10 30.19 -27.79
N TYR A 34 -2.14 29.56 -28.37
CA TYR A 34 -2.22 28.75 -29.59
C TYR A 34 -0.99 28.00 -30.10
N GLN A 35 -1.11 26.66 -30.12
CA GLN A 35 -0.77 25.87 -31.31
C GLN A 35 -1.92 24.89 -31.59
N ALA A 36 -2.53 25.03 -32.76
CA ALA A 36 -3.66 24.23 -33.22
C ALA A 36 -3.16 22.90 -33.78
N THR A 37 -3.65 21.77 -33.27
CA THR A 37 -3.82 20.54 -34.07
C THR A 37 -5.05 19.77 -33.58
N SER A 38 -6.11 19.89 -34.38
CA SER A 38 -7.25 18.96 -34.49
C SER A 38 -6.74 17.51 -34.69
N PRO A 39 -7.42 16.46 -34.20
CA PRO A 39 -8.67 16.03 -34.82
C PRO A 39 -9.74 15.57 -33.82
N GLU A 40 -10.93 16.15 -33.92
CA GLU A 40 -12.15 15.40 -33.66
C GLU A 40 -12.46 14.56 -34.91
N PRO A 41 -12.63 13.24 -34.76
CA PRO A 41 -13.71 12.64 -35.53
C PRO A 41 -14.57 11.69 -34.68
N SER A 42 -15.85 12.04 -34.68
CA SER A 42 -16.90 11.11 -35.10
C SER A 42 -17.33 10.04 -34.09
N SER A 43 -18.43 10.38 -33.41
CA SER A 43 -19.55 9.50 -33.10
C SER A 43 -19.60 8.20 -33.90
N ARG A 44 -19.38 7.06 -33.24
CA ARG A 44 -20.14 5.82 -33.54
C ARG A 44 -20.15 4.87 -32.35
N LYS A 45 -21.22 4.99 -31.57
CA LYS A 45 -21.71 3.95 -30.67
C LYS A 45 -22.14 2.75 -31.52
N LYS A 46 -21.27 1.74 -31.67
CA LYS A 46 -21.64 0.47 -32.30
C LYS A 46 -21.84 -0.60 -31.24
N ARG A 47 -23.12 -0.95 -31.11
CA ARG A 47 -23.69 -2.11 -30.42
C ARG A 47 -23.08 -3.43 -30.90
N ASN A 48 -22.98 -4.37 -29.95
CA ASN A 48 -23.11 -5.83 -30.09
C ASN A 48 -21.90 -6.61 -30.62
N SER A 49 -21.35 -7.48 -29.78
CA SER A 49 -21.74 -8.89 -29.79
C SER A 49 -21.24 -9.60 -28.53
N ARG A 50 -22.19 -10.12 -27.74
CA ARG A 50 -21.93 -11.16 -26.75
C ARG A 50 -21.39 -12.37 -27.51
N LYS A 51 -20.11 -12.70 -27.33
CA LYS A 51 -19.65 -14.08 -27.52
C LYS A 51 -19.75 -14.74 -26.16
N VAL A 52 -20.92 -15.31 -25.90
CA VAL A 52 -21.08 -16.34 -24.86
C VAL A 52 -20.44 -17.58 -25.47
N SER A 53 -19.14 -17.74 -25.25
CA SER A 53 -18.50 -19.03 -25.45
C SER A 53 -18.56 -19.74 -24.12
N ALA A 54 -19.53 -20.64 -23.99
CA ALA A 54 -19.64 -21.56 -22.86
C ALA A 54 -18.46 -22.54 -22.97
N HIS A 55 -17.31 -22.14 -22.43
CA HIS A 55 -16.29 -23.08 -22.04
C HIS A 55 -16.74 -23.67 -20.71
N LEU A 56 -17.48 -24.77 -20.78
CA LEU A 56 -17.50 -25.79 -19.74
C LEU A 56 -16.09 -26.40 -19.70
N GLY A 57 -15.13 -25.62 -19.23
CA GLY A 57 -13.80 -26.07 -18.86
C GLY A 57 -13.80 -26.19 -17.35
N SER A 58 -13.43 -27.37 -16.86
CA SER A 58 -13.08 -27.65 -15.47
C SER A 58 -12.39 -26.44 -14.82
N PRO A 59 -12.72 -26.03 -13.57
CA PRO A 59 -11.96 -24.99 -12.87
C PRO A 59 -10.59 -25.50 -12.40
N GLU A 60 -9.97 -26.40 -13.16
CA GLU A 60 -8.56 -26.77 -13.09
C GLU A 60 -7.81 -25.93 -14.13
N GLY A 61 -8.11 -24.62 -14.14
CA GLY A 61 -7.23 -23.67 -14.80
C GLY A 61 -5.97 -23.61 -13.96
N ASP A 62 -4.92 -24.28 -14.42
CA ASP A 62 -3.67 -23.63 -14.86
C ASP A 62 -3.53 -22.14 -14.47
N LEU A 63 -3.67 -21.84 -13.18
CA LEU A 63 -3.32 -20.56 -12.60
C LEU A 63 -1.82 -20.63 -12.37
N GLU A 64 -1.06 -20.42 -13.46
CA GLU A 64 0.34 -20.01 -13.37
C GLU A 64 0.48 -19.12 -12.15
N ALA A 65 1.32 -19.57 -11.22
CA ALA A 65 1.54 -19.02 -9.90
C ALA A 65 1.74 -17.50 -9.97
N SER A 66 0.63 -16.74 -9.97
CA SER A 66 0.68 -15.35 -10.36
C SER A 66 1.48 -14.60 -9.30
N PRO A 67 2.60 -13.94 -9.65
CA PRO A 67 3.35 -13.12 -8.71
C PRO A 67 2.44 -12.13 -7.97
N LEU A 68 1.34 -11.71 -8.62
CA LEU A 68 0.33 -10.83 -8.06
C LEU A 68 -0.35 -11.42 -6.81
N HIS A 69 -0.71 -12.70 -6.80
CA HIS A 69 -1.38 -13.30 -5.64
C HIS A 69 -0.46 -13.36 -4.43
N ARG A 70 0.83 -13.65 -4.64
CA ARG A 70 1.84 -13.66 -3.57
C ARG A 70 2.04 -12.27 -2.97
N THR A 71 2.19 -11.26 -3.82
CA THR A 71 2.32 -9.86 -3.38
C THR A 71 1.06 -9.39 -2.64
N GLN A 72 -0.12 -9.72 -3.16
CA GLN A 72 -1.39 -9.34 -2.54
C GLN A 72 -1.57 -10.03 -1.18
N ALA A 73 -1.29 -11.33 -1.08
CA ALA A 73 -1.35 -12.07 0.19
C ALA A 73 -0.41 -11.46 1.23
N TYR A 74 0.81 -11.08 0.82
CA TYR A 74 1.76 -10.43 1.71
C TYR A 74 1.28 -9.06 2.21
N GLN A 75 0.78 -8.20 1.32
CA GLN A 75 0.25 -6.88 1.69
C GLN A 75 -0.89 -7.01 2.71
N VAL A 76 -1.81 -7.94 2.47
CA VAL A 76 -2.91 -8.21 3.39
C VAL A 76 -2.41 -8.73 4.75
N ALA A 77 -1.34 -9.54 4.77
CA ALA A 77 -0.74 -10.01 6.02
C ALA A 77 -0.07 -8.87 6.81
N GLU A 78 0.65 -7.99 6.13
CA GLU A 78 1.31 -6.81 6.71
C GLU A 78 0.29 -5.83 7.32
N GLU A 79 -0.79 -5.53 6.60
CA GLU A 79 -1.79 -4.55 7.05
C GLU A 79 -2.72 -5.11 8.12
N GLU A 80 -3.15 -6.36 7.97
CA GLU A 80 -4.26 -6.87 8.77
C GLU A 80 -3.83 -7.76 9.92
N GLU A 81 -2.79 -8.58 9.83
CA GLU A 81 -2.62 -9.68 10.80
C GLU A 81 -1.96 -9.27 12.12
N GLY A 82 -1.34 -8.09 12.16
CA GLY A 82 -0.63 -7.58 13.34
C GLY A 82 0.52 -8.52 13.75
N LEU A 83 1.24 -9.00 12.74
CA LEU A 83 2.41 -9.86 12.87
C LEU A 83 3.64 -9.01 13.23
N SER A 84 4.57 -9.61 13.96
CA SER A 84 5.90 -9.03 14.16
C SER A 84 6.74 -9.10 12.87
N ASP A 85 7.78 -8.26 12.77
CA ASP A 85 8.68 -8.23 11.61
C ASP A 85 9.28 -9.61 11.30
N HIS A 86 9.63 -10.39 12.33
CA HIS A 86 10.14 -11.75 12.17
C HIS A 86 9.10 -12.69 11.56
N GLU A 87 7.85 -12.60 12.03
CA GLU A 87 6.75 -13.39 11.49
C GLU A 87 6.46 -12.99 10.03
N LEU A 88 6.48 -11.70 9.71
CA LEU A 88 6.31 -11.22 8.33
C LEU A 88 7.39 -11.74 7.37
N VAL A 89 8.65 -11.77 7.80
CA VAL A 89 9.74 -12.38 7.01
C VAL A 89 9.47 -13.87 6.76
N THR A 90 8.94 -14.58 7.75
CA THR A 90 8.60 -16.00 7.61
C THR A 90 7.43 -16.19 6.65
N VAL A 91 6.37 -15.40 6.78
CA VAL A 91 5.21 -15.40 5.88
C VAL A 91 5.61 -15.06 4.44
N MET A 92 6.53 -14.11 4.25
CA MET A 92 7.08 -13.80 2.93
C MET A 92 7.73 -15.04 2.30
N LYS A 93 8.53 -15.80 3.07
CA LYS A 93 9.14 -17.05 2.58
C LYS A 93 8.06 -18.08 2.21
N VAL A 94 7.03 -18.26 3.05
CA VAL A 94 5.89 -19.17 2.77
C VAL A 94 5.26 -18.85 1.42
N PHE A 95 4.91 -17.59 1.19
CA PHE A 95 4.24 -17.17 -0.03
C PHE A 95 5.16 -17.20 -1.24
N GLN A 96 6.45 -16.87 -1.09
CA GLN A 96 7.42 -16.98 -2.19
C GLN A 96 7.60 -18.43 -2.65
N ASN A 97 7.66 -19.36 -1.70
CA ASN A 97 7.90 -20.78 -1.95
C ASN A 97 6.66 -21.51 -2.48
N SER A 98 5.45 -21.01 -2.21
CA SER A 98 4.21 -21.66 -2.62
C SER A 98 3.10 -20.65 -2.87
N THR A 99 2.69 -20.53 -4.14
CA THR A 99 1.51 -19.73 -4.50
C THR A 99 0.22 -20.37 -3.97
N THR A 100 0.18 -21.69 -3.79
CA THR A 100 -0.96 -22.36 -3.16
C THR A 100 -1.20 -21.86 -1.73
N HIS A 101 -0.13 -21.59 -0.97
CA HIS A 101 -0.26 -20.98 0.35
C HIS A 101 -0.80 -19.55 0.28
N ALA A 102 -0.36 -18.74 -0.69
CA ALA A 102 -0.90 -17.40 -0.90
C ALA A 102 -2.39 -17.42 -1.28
N ASP A 103 -2.80 -18.34 -2.16
CA ASP A 103 -4.20 -18.48 -2.57
C ASP A 103 -5.08 -18.97 -1.41
N ALA A 104 -4.61 -19.96 -0.65
CA ALA A 104 -5.31 -20.45 0.54
C ALA A 104 -5.48 -19.34 1.58
N TYR A 105 -4.43 -18.54 1.81
CA TYR A 105 -4.47 -17.38 2.68
C TYR A 105 -5.54 -16.37 2.25
N LEU A 106 -5.60 -16.03 0.97
CA LEU A 106 -6.59 -15.11 0.42
C LEU A 106 -8.02 -15.67 0.42
N ALA A 107 -8.19 -17.00 0.39
CA ALA A 107 -9.50 -17.63 0.43
C ALA A 107 -10.20 -17.48 1.80
N PHE A 108 -9.44 -17.31 2.88
CA PHE A 108 -9.99 -17.10 4.21
C PHE A 108 -10.55 -15.68 4.38
N LYS A 109 -11.87 -15.59 4.56
CA LYS A 109 -12.57 -14.31 4.76
C LYS A 109 -12.41 -13.71 6.17
N ARG A 110 -12.03 -14.53 7.15
CA ARG A 110 -11.92 -14.13 8.56
C ARG A 110 -10.46 -13.98 8.93
N LYS A 111 -10.06 -12.77 9.33
CA LYS A 111 -8.72 -12.45 9.85
C LYS A 111 -8.24 -13.43 10.92
N ALA A 112 -9.06 -13.72 11.93
CA ALA A 112 -8.68 -14.67 12.99
C ALA A 112 -8.34 -16.07 12.45
N THR A 113 -9.05 -16.54 11.41
CA THR A 113 -8.77 -17.84 10.78
C THR A 113 -7.48 -17.79 9.97
N ARG A 114 -7.23 -16.71 9.24
CA ARG A 114 -5.96 -16.49 8.53
C ARG A 114 -4.77 -16.52 9.47
N ARG A 115 -4.84 -15.80 10.59
CA ARG A 115 -3.78 -15.79 11.60
C ARG A 115 -3.47 -17.17 12.15
N LEU A 116 -4.51 -17.91 12.57
CA LEU A 116 -4.34 -19.27 13.11
C LEU A 116 -3.73 -20.21 12.07
N TRP A 117 -4.15 -20.08 10.82
CA TRP A 117 -3.58 -20.87 9.73
C TRP A 117 -2.11 -20.51 9.46
N LEU A 118 -1.75 -19.22 9.42
CA LEU A 118 -0.36 -18.79 9.28
C LEU A 118 0.51 -19.32 10.42
N GLN A 119 0.04 -19.24 11.66
CA GLN A 119 0.75 -19.78 12.81
C GLN A 119 0.99 -21.29 12.68
N SER A 120 0.00 -22.04 12.21
CA SER A 120 0.16 -23.49 11.94
C SER A 120 1.23 -23.78 10.90
N ILE A 121 1.29 -22.99 9.83
CA ILE A 121 2.30 -23.18 8.76
C ILE A 121 3.69 -22.81 9.27
N MET A 122 3.80 -21.73 10.03
CA MET A 122 5.09 -21.29 10.58
C MET A 122 5.64 -22.31 11.59
N GLU A 123 4.78 -22.89 12.41
CA GLU A 123 5.17 -23.96 13.34
C GLU A 123 5.62 -25.23 12.60
N GLU A 124 5.07 -25.52 11.42
CA GLU A 124 5.53 -26.61 10.56
C GLU A 124 6.93 -26.33 10.02
N MET A 125 7.18 -25.10 9.54
CA MET A 125 8.49 -24.71 8.99
C MET A 125 9.62 -24.67 10.03
N ASP A 126 9.32 -24.43 11.31
CA ASP A 126 10.32 -24.42 12.38
C ASP A 126 10.79 -25.83 12.77
N ARG A 127 10.12 -26.89 12.28
CA ARG A 127 10.44 -28.30 12.60
C ARG A 127 11.35 -28.96 11.56
N ASP A 128 11.44 -28.39 10.36
CA ASP A 128 12.24 -28.86 9.23
C ASP A 128 13.66 -28.24 9.22
#